data_AF-G5BPV2-F1
#
_entry.id   AF-G5BPV2-F1
#
_cell.length_a   1.000
_cell.length_b   1.000
_cell.length_c   1.000
_cell.angle_alpha   90.00
_cell.angle_beta   90.00
_cell.angle_gamma   90.00
#
_symmetry.space_group_name_H-M   'P 1'
#
loop_
_entity.id
_entity.type
_entity.pdbx_description
1 polymer ?
#
loop_
_entity_poly.entity_id
_entity_poly.type
_entity_poly.pdbx_seq_one_letter_code
_entity_poly.pdbx_strand_id
1 'polypeptide(L)'
;MAEAEQKKKRTFRKFTYGGVDLDRLLNMSYEQLIQLYRARQGQRLPPPMENPEVVKTHLRDMIIPPEMMGVYNGKTFDQVEIKPEMIGHYLGEFSITYKPVKHGQPGIKATHSSPFIPLK
;
A
#
# COMPACT_ATOMS: atom_id res chain seq x y z
N MET A 1 42.13 -1.42 23.29
CA MET A 1 40.68 -1.54 22.98
C MET A 1 40.44 -0.75 21.71
N ALA A 2 40.13 -1.42 20.60
CA ALA A 2 39.96 -0.77 19.30
C ALA A 2 38.62 -0.03 19.28
N GLU A 3 38.67 1.25 18.93
CA GLU A 3 37.52 2.14 18.83
C GLU A 3 36.68 1.75 17.62
N ALA A 4 35.42 1.36 17.85
CA ALA A 4 34.52 0.93 16.81
C ALA A 4 34.03 2.15 16.02
N GLU A 5 34.49 2.29 14.78
CA GLU A 5 34.09 3.34 13.85
C GLU A 5 32.57 3.29 13.60
N GLN A 6 31.85 4.29 14.10
CA GLN A 6 30.41 4.40 13.93
C GLN A 6 30.08 4.75 12.47
N LYS A 7 29.59 3.77 11.71
CA LYS A 7 29.09 3.98 10.34
C LYS A 7 28.03 5.09 10.31
N LYS A 8 28.27 6.15 9.54
CA LYS A 8 27.29 7.23 9.30
C LYS A 8 25.94 6.62 8.88
N LYS A 9 24.92 6.79 9.72
CA LYS A 9 23.54 6.43 9.39
C LYS A 9 23.15 7.20 8.12
N ARG A 10 22.70 6.50 7.07
CA ARG A 10 22.17 7.14 5.86
C ARG A 10 21.12 8.17 6.29
N THR A 11 21.30 9.43 5.90
CA THR A 11 20.30 10.48 6.13
C THR A 11 19.02 10.10 5.41
N PHE A 12 17.89 10.23 6.09
CA PHE A 12 16.56 9.99 5.53
C PHE A 12 16.38 10.82 4.26
N ARG A 13 16.22 10.17 3.10
CA ARG A 13 15.94 10.85 1.83
C ARG A 13 14.54 11.44 1.95
N LYS A 14 14.41 12.75 1.75
CA LYS A 14 13.10 13.40 1.64
C LYS A 14 12.34 12.77 0.47
N PHE A 15 11.07 12.45 0.69
CA PHE A 15 10.22 11.88 -0.35
C PHE A 15 9.94 12.95 -1.41
N THR A 16 10.27 12.64 -2.66
CA THR A 16 10.01 13.49 -3.82
C THR A 16 9.18 12.72 -4.84
N TYR A 17 8.02 13.23 -5.21
CA TYR A 17 7.19 12.66 -6.28
C TYR A 17 7.39 13.48 -7.56
N GLY A 18 7.88 12.87 -8.64
CA GLY A 18 8.12 13.60 -9.90
C GLY A 18 9.10 14.78 -9.78
N GLY A 19 10.00 14.76 -8.78
CA GLY A 19 10.91 15.88 -8.49
C GLY A 19 10.32 16.98 -7.61
N VAL A 20 9.14 16.77 -7.03
CA VAL A 20 8.48 17.72 -6.13
C VAL A 20 8.44 17.17 -4.70
N ASP A 21 8.83 17.99 -3.72
CA ASP A 21 8.82 17.65 -2.30
C ASP A 21 7.40 17.54 -1.71
N LEU A 22 7.27 16.80 -0.59
CA LEU A 22 6.00 16.55 0.10
C LEU A 22 5.26 17.82 0.52
N ASP A 23 5.95 18.78 1.13
CA ASP A 23 5.34 20.05 1.56
C ASP A 23 4.74 20.82 0.39
N ARG A 24 5.35 20.70 -0.80
CA ARG A 24 4.85 21.33 -2.01
C ARG A 24 3.70 20.53 -2.63
N LEU A 25 3.71 19.20 -2.55
CA LEU A 25 2.61 18.33 -3.02
C LEU A 25 1.31 18.61 -2.28
N LEU A 26 1.36 18.81 -0.95
CA LEU A 26 0.18 19.08 -0.13
C LEU A 26 -0.46 20.44 -0.42
N ASN A 27 0.34 21.41 -0.87
CA ASN A 27 -0.10 22.78 -1.15
C ASN A 27 -0.33 23.07 -2.65
N MET A 28 -0.17 22.07 -3.52
CA MET A 28 -0.37 22.24 -4.97
C MET A 28 -1.85 22.16 -5.35
N SER A 29 -2.21 22.86 -6.43
CA SER A 29 -3.58 22.78 -6.94
C SER A 29 -3.85 21.43 -7.60
N TYR A 30 -5.12 21.02 -7.56
CA TYR A 30 -5.58 19.74 -8.10
C TYR A 30 -5.23 19.55 -9.59
N GLU A 31 -5.30 20.62 -10.40
CA GLU A 31 -4.91 20.58 -11.81
C GLU A 31 -3.42 20.32 -12.03
N GLN A 32 -2.57 20.86 -11.16
CA GLN A 32 -1.12 20.63 -11.20
C GLN A 32 -0.77 19.20 -10.79
N LEU A 33 -1.52 18.63 -9.86
CA LEU A 33 -1.38 17.23 -9.46
C LEU A 33 -1.69 16.27 -10.61
N ILE A 34 -2.76 16.52 -11.38
CA ILE A 34 -3.11 15.70 -12.57
C ILE A 34 -1.95 15.61 -13.57
N GLN A 35 -1.23 16.71 -13.79
CA GLN A 35 -0.11 16.76 -14.73
C GLN A 35 1.12 15.98 -14.23
N LEU A 36 1.30 15.88 -12.91
CA LEU A 36 2.39 15.12 -12.29
C LEU A 36 2.11 13.62 -12.25
N TYR A 37 0.83 13.23 -12.16
CA TYR A 37 0.42 11.83 -12.14
C TYR A 37 0.58 11.14 -13.49
N ARG A 38 0.69 9.80 -13.45
CA ARG A 38 0.67 8.98 -14.68
C ARG A 38 -0.68 9.12 -15.39
N ALA A 39 -0.70 9.01 -16.72
CA ALA A 39 -1.89 9.23 -17.55
C ALA A 39 -3.18 8.53 -17.06
N ARG A 40 -3.09 7.27 -16.62
CA ARG A 40 -4.24 6.53 -16.08
C ARG A 40 -4.82 7.15 -14.82
N GLN A 41 -3.96 7.71 -13.98
CA GLN A 41 -4.34 8.29 -12.71
C GLN A 41 -4.93 9.69 -12.93
N GLY A 42 -4.29 10.49 -13.77
CA GLY A 42 -4.83 11.80 -14.14
C GLY A 42 -6.25 11.75 -14.74
N GLN A 43 -6.60 10.69 -15.46
CA GLN A 43 -7.95 10.51 -16.02
C GLN A 43 -9.02 10.06 -15.01
N ARG A 44 -8.62 9.46 -13.88
CA ARG A 44 -9.53 8.82 -12.92
C ARG A 44 -9.59 9.55 -11.58
N LEU A 45 -8.97 10.72 -11.50
CA LEU A 45 -8.81 11.46 -10.27
C LEU A 45 -10.18 12.08 -9.90
N PRO A 46 -10.72 11.78 -8.69
CA PRO A 46 -12.02 12.27 -8.26
C PRO A 46 -11.96 13.73 -7.81
N PRO A 47 -13.04 14.52 -7.99
CA PRO A 47 -13.08 15.90 -7.55
C PRO A 47 -12.71 16.03 -6.05
N PRO A 48 -12.07 17.14 -5.64
CA PRO A 48 -11.66 17.34 -4.26
C PRO A 48 -12.88 17.27 -3.33
N MET A 49 -12.77 16.48 -2.27
CA MET A 49 -13.81 16.32 -1.25
C MET A 49 -13.42 17.13 -0.01
N GLU A 50 -14.39 17.72 0.69
CA GLU A 50 -14.13 18.61 1.82
C GLU A 50 -14.29 17.86 3.15
N ASN A 51 -13.20 17.81 3.95
CA ASN A 51 -13.07 17.39 5.38
C ASN A 51 -12.82 15.89 5.70
N PRO A 52 -11.97 15.57 6.71
CA PRO A 52 -11.76 14.19 7.15
C PRO A 52 -12.47 13.85 8.48
N GLU A 53 -13.50 13.00 8.40
CA GLU A 53 -13.68 11.90 9.35
C GLU A 53 -13.17 10.60 8.69
N VAL A 54 -12.95 9.52 9.44
CA VAL A 54 -12.51 8.23 8.84
C VAL A 54 -13.63 7.69 7.94
N VAL A 55 -13.58 8.04 6.65
CA VAL A 55 -14.58 7.62 5.67
C VAL A 55 -14.33 6.16 5.31
N LYS A 56 -15.35 5.32 5.53
CA LYS A 56 -15.36 3.92 5.09
C LYS A 56 -15.78 3.87 3.62
N THR A 57 -14.88 3.41 2.75
CA THR A 57 -15.13 3.35 1.30
C THR A 57 -15.07 1.91 0.79
N HIS A 58 -15.97 1.59 -0.15
CA HIS A 58 -15.87 0.36 -0.96
C HIS A 58 -15.13 0.59 -2.28
N LEU A 59 -14.83 1.86 -2.59
CA LEU A 59 -14.18 2.26 -3.84
C LEU A 59 -12.70 1.92 -3.78
N ARG A 60 -12.34 0.77 -4.36
CA ARG A 60 -10.95 0.29 -4.44
C ARG A 60 -10.19 0.78 -5.67
N ASP A 61 -10.91 1.17 -6.71
CA ASP A 61 -10.37 1.71 -7.98
C ASP A 61 -10.02 3.20 -7.90
N MET A 62 -10.23 3.82 -6.74
CA MET A 62 -9.90 5.21 -6.51
C MET A 62 -8.41 5.37 -6.20
N ILE A 63 -7.80 6.39 -6.78
CA ILE A 63 -6.42 6.78 -6.50
C ILE A 63 -6.37 7.31 -5.07
N ILE A 64 -5.30 7.00 -4.35
CA ILE A 64 -5.07 7.50 -2.99
C ILE A 64 -5.17 9.03 -2.99
N PRO A 65 -6.23 9.60 -2.37
CA PRO A 65 -6.17 10.97 -1.95
C PRO A 65 -5.18 11.06 -0.77
N PRO A 66 -4.52 12.19 -0.55
CA PRO A 66 -3.69 12.38 0.64
C PRO A 66 -4.50 12.33 1.96
N GLU A 67 -5.83 12.31 1.87
CA GLU A 67 -6.78 12.28 2.98
C GLU A 67 -7.14 10.85 3.41
N MET A 68 -7.25 10.64 4.72
CA MET A 68 -7.40 9.32 5.35
C MET A 68 -8.68 8.58 4.91
N MET A 69 -8.57 7.30 4.55
CA MET A 69 -9.71 6.47 4.17
C MET A 69 -9.57 5.03 4.69
N GLY A 70 -10.69 4.45 5.15
CA GLY A 70 -10.80 3.02 5.43
C GLY A 70 -11.28 2.27 4.19
N VAL A 71 -10.55 1.24 3.76
CA VAL A 71 -10.81 0.50 2.51
C VAL A 71 -11.51 -0.82 2.81
N TYR A 72 -12.58 -1.13 2.09
CA TYR A 72 -13.27 -2.41 2.23
C TYR A 72 -12.53 -3.54 1.52
N ASN A 73 -12.30 -4.63 2.25
CA ASN A 73 -11.53 -5.77 1.77
C ASN A 73 -12.39 -6.93 1.22
N GLY A 74 -13.72 -6.75 1.22
CA GLY A 74 -14.69 -7.81 0.92
C GLY A 74 -15.35 -8.42 2.16
N LYS A 75 -14.81 -8.16 3.36
CA LYS A 75 -15.38 -8.60 4.65
C LYS A 75 -15.30 -7.54 5.74
N THR A 76 -14.15 -6.90 5.88
CA THR A 76 -13.88 -5.88 6.89
C THR A 76 -13.43 -4.59 6.23
N PHE A 77 -13.57 -3.48 6.97
CA PHE A 77 -12.94 -2.21 6.61
C PHE A 77 -11.57 -2.17 7.28
N ASP A 78 -10.53 -2.17 6.47
CA ASP A 78 -9.16 -2.06 6.94
C ASP A 78 -8.79 -0.56 6.95
N GLN A 79 -8.30 -0.07 8.10
CA GLN A 79 -7.86 1.32 8.23
C GLN A 79 -6.44 1.43 7.68
N VAL A 80 -6.28 2.15 6.56
CA VAL A 80 -4.97 2.34 5.91
C VAL A 80 -4.43 3.72 6.27
N GLU A 81 -3.32 3.75 7.01
CA GLU A 81 -2.54 4.98 7.21
C GLU A 81 -1.74 5.30 5.94
N ILE A 82 -2.11 6.37 5.25
CA ILE A 82 -1.52 6.75 3.97
C ILE A 82 -0.13 7.33 4.22
N LYS A 83 0.90 6.65 3.73
CA LYS A 83 2.26 7.17 3.68
C LYS A 83 2.47 7.96 2.39
N PRO A 84 3.34 8.98 2.36
CA PRO A 84 3.66 9.74 1.15
C PRO A 84 4.11 8.86 -0.02
N GLU A 85 4.78 7.75 0.26
CA GLU A 85 5.25 6.77 -0.73
C GLU A 85 4.13 6.08 -1.51
N MET A 86 2.89 6.19 -1.03
CA MET A 86 1.69 5.57 -1.61
C MET A 86 0.96 6.50 -2.60
N ILE A 87 1.48 7.72 -2.81
CA ILE A 87 0.91 8.68 -3.75
C ILE A 87 0.94 8.12 -5.18
N GLY A 88 -0.19 8.18 -5.87
CA GLY A 88 -0.34 7.61 -7.20
C GLY A 88 -0.44 6.07 -7.20
N HIS A 89 -0.93 5.46 -6.13
CA HIS A 89 -1.38 4.06 -6.14
C HIS A 89 -2.90 4.00 -5.93
N TYR A 90 -3.52 2.87 -6.27
CA TYR A 90 -4.94 2.65 -5.99
C TYR A 90 -5.15 2.18 -4.55
N LEU A 91 -6.25 2.60 -3.93
CA LEU A 91 -6.61 2.17 -2.56
C LEU A 91 -6.70 0.64 -2.42
N GLY A 92 -7.13 -0.04 -3.48
CA GLY A 92 -7.21 -1.50 -3.50
C GLY A 92 -5.88 -2.22 -3.31
N GLU A 93 -4.75 -1.59 -3.60
CA GLU A 93 -3.41 -2.21 -3.48
C GLU A 93 -3.00 -2.43 -2.02
N PHE A 94 -3.53 -1.62 -1.09
CA PHE A 94 -3.13 -1.63 0.33
C PHE A 94 -4.01 -2.52 1.21
N SER A 95 -5.12 -3.00 0.68
CA SER A 95 -6.06 -3.89 1.36
C SER A 95 -6.13 -5.22 0.59
N ILE A 96 -5.50 -6.28 1.10
CA ILE A 96 -5.43 -7.58 0.41
C ILE A 96 -6.70 -8.41 0.64
N THR A 97 -7.44 -8.74 -0.42
CA THR A 97 -8.74 -9.46 -0.37
C THR A 97 -8.70 -10.85 0.22
N TYR A 98 -7.51 -11.43 0.32
CA TYR A 98 -7.31 -12.78 0.81
C TYR A 98 -6.23 -12.79 1.88
N LYS A 99 -6.34 -13.77 2.78
CA LYS A 99 -5.27 -14.05 3.73
C LYS A 99 -4.21 -14.88 3.01
N PRO A 100 -2.92 -14.48 3.00
CA PRO A 100 -1.87 -15.29 2.41
C PRO A 100 -1.85 -16.67 3.07
N VAL A 101 -1.85 -17.71 2.24
CA VAL A 101 -1.89 -19.09 2.73
C VAL A 101 -0.51 -19.48 3.27
N LYS A 102 -0.49 -20.12 4.43
CA LYS A 102 0.66 -20.84 4.94
C LYS A 102 0.38 -22.31 4.73
N HIS A 103 1.12 -22.95 3.83
CA HIS A 103 0.97 -24.38 3.62
C HIS A 103 1.43 -25.11 4.88
N GLY A 104 0.55 -25.96 5.41
CA GLY A 104 0.87 -26.85 6.52
C GLY A 104 1.68 -28.06 6.04
N GLN A 105 1.84 -29.04 6.92
CA GLN A 105 2.44 -30.30 6.53
C GLN A 105 1.57 -31.00 5.48
N PRO A 106 2.18 -31.57 4.42
CA PRO A 106 1.47 -32.45 3.50
C PRO A 106 0.84 -33.63 4.26
N GLY A 107 -0.36 -34.03 3.84
CA GLY A 107 -1.03 -35.20 4.42
C GLY A 107 -0.22 -36.50 4.23
N ILE A 108 -0.49 -37.49 5.08
CA ILE A 108 0.11 -38.83 4.97
C ILE A 108 -0.26 -39.41 3.59
N LYS A 109 0.74 -39.80 2.78
CA LYS A 109 0.61 -40.24 1.36
C LYS A 109 0.31 -39.14 0.32
N ALA A 110 0.32 -37.85 0.67
CA ALA A 110 -0.01 -36.78 -0.27
C ALA A 110 1.14 -36.39 -1.21
N THR A 111 2.38 -36.73 -0.87
CA THR A 111 3.58 -36.36 -1.66
C THR A 111 4.21 -37.61 -2.24
N HIS A 112 4.72 -37.56 -3.47
CA HIS A 112 5.33 -38.69 -4.17
C HIS A 112 6.57 -39.27 -3.46
N SER A 113 7.16 -38.52 -2.51
CA SER A 113 8.28 -38.92 -1.66
C SER A 113 7.87 -39.52 -0.31
N SER A 114 6.57 -39.57 0.01
CA SER A 114 6.13 -40.07 1.31
C SER A 114 6.23 -41.62 1.38
N PRO A 115 6.74 -42.18 2.47
CA PRO A 115 6.93 -43.62 2.61
C PRO A 115 5.58 -44.36 2.65
N PHE A 116 5.52 -45.51 1.96
CA PHE A 116 4.35 -46.37 1.95
C PHE A 116 4.15 -47.02 3.33
N ILE A 117 3.07 -46.64 4.00
CA ILE A 117 2.63 -47.27 5.25
C ILE A 117 1.49 -48.25 4.92
N PRO A 118 1.67 -49.57 5.15
CA PRO A 118 0.60 -50.54 4.94
C PRO A 118 -0.52 -50.28 5.95
N LEU A 119 -1.75 -50.18 5.45
CA LEU A 119 -2.94 -50.13 6.29
C LEU A 119 -3.32 -51.57 6.67
N LYS A 120 -3.63 -51.78 7.95
CA LYS A 120 -4.06 -53.08 8.49
C LYS A 120 -5.52 -53.36 8.15
#